data_AF-A0AAD8BRQ8-F1
#
_entry.id   AF-A0AAD8BRQ8-F1
#
_cell.length_a   1.000
_cell.length_b   1.000
_cell.length_c   1.000
_cell.angle_alpha   90.00
_cell.angle_beta   90.00
_cell.angle_gamma   90.00
#
_symmetry.space_group_name_H-M   'P 1'
#
loop_
_entity.id
_entity.type
_entity.pdbx_description
1 polymer ?
#
loop_
_entity_poly.entity_id
_entity_poly.type
_entity_poly.pdbx_seq_one_letter_code
_entity_poly.pdbx_strand_id
1 'polypeptide(L)' 'GHVKIWVKCHEESDNVTLHSLYLNIDYDSISFMGQSPDPTTDPKFVTYEVDNLRQFLIFRLDKIML' A
#
# COMPACT_ATOMS: atom_id res chain seq x y z
N GLY A 1 -13.87 -2.69 8.91
CA GLY A 1 -14.10 -3.56 7.74
C GLY A 1 -12.77 -4.07 7.24
N HIS A 2 -12.74 -5.13 6.45
CA HIS A 2 -11.50 -5.68 5.89
C HIS A 2 -11.58 -5.68 4.36
N VAL A 3 -10.53 -5.17 3.70
CA VAL A 3 -10.47 -5.06 2.24
C VAL A 3 -9.19 -5.73 1.77
N LYS A 4 -9.29 -6.51 0.69
CA LYS A 4 -8.14 -7.04 -0.05
C LYS A 4 -8.19 -6.47 -1.47
N ILE A 5 -7.10 -5.86 -1.91
CA ILE A 5 -7.00 -5.22 -3.23
C ILE A 5 -5.88 -5.92 -3.99
N TRP A 6 -6.16 -6.31 -5.24
CA TRP A 6 -5.16 -6.79 -6.18
C TRP A 6 -4.81 -5.65 -7.13
N VAL A 7 -3.53 -5.29 -7.18
CA VAL A 7 -3.02 -4.25 -8.07
C VAL A 7 -1.91 -4.82 -8.94
N LYS A 8 -1.87 -4.42 -10.21
CA LYS A 8 -0.76 -4.70 -11.11
C LYS A 8 0.10 -3.44 -11.21
N CYS A 9 1.38 -3.56 -10.93
CA CYS A 9 2.34 -2.50 -11.17
C CYS A 9 2.63 -2.42 -12.67
N HIS A 10 2.59 -1.22 -13.24
CA HIS A 10 2.89 -0.99 -14.66
C HIS A 10 4.22 -0.26 -14.85
N GLU A 11 4.66 0.47 -13.84
CA GLU A 11 5.90 1.23 -13.79
C GLU A 11 6.49 1.10 -12.39
N GLU A 12 7.81 1.10 -12.28
CA GLU A 12 8.54 1.04 -11.02
C GLU A 12 8.00 2.06 -10.01
N SER A 13 7.52 1.58 -8.85
CA SER A 13 7.01 2.44 -7.78
C SER A 13 7.31 1.88 -6.40
N ASP A 14 7.63 2.77 -5.46
CA ASP A 14 7.85 2.48 -4.04
C ASP A 14 6.62 2.81 -3.17
N ASN A 15 5.51 3.17 -3.80
CA ASN A 15 4.29 3.55 -3.10
C ASN A 15 3.02 3.06 -3.78
N VAL A 16 1.96 2.96 -2.99
CA VAL A 16 0.59 2.72 -3.46
C VAL A 16 -0.28 3.86 -2.95
N THR A 17 -0.89 4.60 -3.88
CA THR A 17 -1.83 5.68 -3.56
C THR A 17 -3.26 5.23 -3.86
N LEU A 18 -4.14 5.30 -2.87
CA LEU A 18 -5.56 5.01 -3.00
C LEU A 18 -6.38 6.23 -2.60
N HIS A 19 -7.59 6.37 -3.14
CA HIS A 19 -8.56 7.30 -2.58
C HIS A 19 -9.09 6.79 -1.25
N SER A 20 -9.15 7.68 -0.25
CA SER A 20 -9.70 7.38 1.07
C SER A 20 -10.40 8.63 1.62
N LEU A 21 -11.60 8.44 2.15
CA LEU A 21 -12.39 9.52 2.73
C LEU A 21 -13.06 9.03 4.02
N TYR A 22 -12.78 9.73 5.14
CA TYR A 22 -13.32 9.43 6.47
C TYR A 22 -13.07 8.01 6.98
N LEU A 23 -11.96 7.39 6.57
CA LEU A 23 -11.54 6.08 7.08
C LEU A 23 -10.46 6.24 8.16
N ASN A 24 -10.65 5.55 9.29
CA ASN A 24 -9.58 5.30 10.25
C ASN A 24 -8.98 3.93 9.94
N ILE A 25 -7.66 3.86 9.78
CA ILE A 25 -6.96 2.65 9.37
C ILE A 25 -6.11 2.14 10.53
N ASP A 26 -6.33 0.89 10.87
CA ASP A 26 -5.51 0.18 11.82
C ASP A 26 -4.17 -0.18 11.18
N TYR A 27 -3.10 0.47 11.65
CA TYR A 27 -1.75 0.38 11.09
C TYR A 27 -1.22 -1.06 11.11
N ASP A 28 -1.49 -1.80 12.19
CA ASP A 28 -0.97 -3.16 12.40
C ASP A 28 -1.64 -4.19 11.47
N SER A 29 -2.72 -3.79 10.79
CA SER A 29 -3.48 -4.64 9.87
C SER A 29 -3.03 -4.54 8.40
N ILE A 30 -2.11 -3.63 8.07
CA ILE A 30 -1.68 -3.38 6.70
C ILE A 30 -0.61 -4.41 6.29
N SER A 31 -0.83 -5.08 5.16
CA SER A 31 0.15 -6.00 4.58
C SER A 31 0.18 -5.88 3.06
N PHE A 32 1.38 -6.07 2.50
CA PHE A 32 1.64 -6.15 1.06
C PHE A 32 2.30 -7.49 0.77
N MET A 33 1.92 -8.10 -0.34
CA MET A 33 2.44 -9.39 -0.80
C MET A 33 2.34 -9.47 -2.31
N GLY A 34 3.29 -10.16 -2.94
CA GLY A 34 3.24 -10.46 -4.36
C GLY A 34 2.13 -11.45 -4.70
N GLN A 35 1.86 -11.62 -6.00
CA GLN A 35 0.91 -12.65 -6.47
C GLN A 35 1.33 -14.07 -6.06
N SER A 36 2.64 -14.32 -6.07
CA SER A 36 3.28 -15.50 -5.48
C SER A 36 4.14 -15.01 -4.31
N PRO A 37 3.63 -15.05 -3.07
CA PRO A 37 4.30 -14.43 -1.94
C PRO A 37 5.71 -15.00 -1.71
N ASP A 38 6.68 -14.10 -1.56
CA ASP A 38 8.06 -14.41 -1.22
C ASP A 38 8.59 -13.37 -0.22
N PRO A 39 8.86 -13.75 1.04
CA PRO A 39 9.29 -12.81 2.08
C PRO A 39 10.58 -12.04 1.79
N THR A 40 11.39 -12.52 0.84
CA THR A 40 12.67 -11.91 0.47
C THR A 40 12.50 -10.84 -0.61
N THR A 41 11.59 -11.07 -1.56
CA THR A 41 11.39 -10.19 -2.72
C THR A 41 10.16 -9.28 -2.57
N ASP A 42 9.13 -9.69 -1.82
CA ASP A 42 7.92 -8.91 -1.64
C ASP A 42 8.20 -7.54 -0.98
N PRO A 43 7.54 -6.46 -1.43
CA PRO A 43 7.59 -5.17 -0.77
C PRO A 43 6.89 -5.22 0.57
N LYS A 44 7.48 -4.56 1.57
CA LYS A 44 6.93 -4.46 2.92
C LYS A 44 6.44 -3.04 3.16
N PHE A 45 5.32 -2.95 3.85
CA PHE A 45 4.80 -1.68 4.34
C PHE A 45 5.75 -1.05 5.36
N VAL A 46 6.01 0.25 5.21
CA VAL A 46 6.87 1.03 6.12
C VAL A 46 6.07 2.08 6.88
N THR A 47 5.27 2.87 6.16
CA THR A 47 4.46 3.95 6.74
C THR A 47 3.37 4.38 5.76
N TYR A 48 2.44 5.21 6.23
CA TYR A 48 1.44 5.83 5.37
C TYR A 48 1.34 7.33 5.62
N GLU A 49 0.92 8.05 4.60
CA GLU A 49 0.58 9.46 4.64
C GLU A 49 -0.89 9.64 4.25
N VAL A 50 -1.58 10.58 4.89
CA VAL A 50 -2.95 10.94 4.54
C VAL A 50 -2.96 12.35 3.99
N ASP A 51 -3.40 12.49 2.75
CA ASP A 51 -3.67 13.79 2.14
C ASP A 51 -5.16 14.06 2.16
N ASN A 52 -5.61 14.84 3.14
CA ASN A 52 -7.01 15.18 3.32
C ASN A 52 -7.56 16.11 2.23
N LEU A 53 -6.70 16.91 1.57
CA LEU A 53 -7.14 17.84 0.53
C LEU A 53 -7.46 17.09 -0.77
N ARG A 54 -6.57 16.16 -1.16
CA ARG A 54 -6.73 15.33 -2.36
C ARG A 54 -7.49 14.03 -2.08
N GLN A 55 -7.81 13.75 -0.82
CA GLN A 55 -8.49 12.54 -0.35
C GLN A 55 -7.69 11.28 -0.72
N PHE A 56 -6.39 11.31 -0.45
CA PHE A 56 -5.48 10.20 -0.70
C PHE A 56 -4.98 9.56 0.59
N LEU A 57 -4.80 8.25 0.49
CA LEU A 57 -4.01 7.43 1.39
C LEU A 57 -2.82 6.91 0.60
N ILE A 58 -1.63 7.25 1.05
CA ILE A 58 -0.37 6.94 0.35
C ILE A 58 0.41 5.98 1.24
N PHE A 59 0.57 4.74 0.82
CA PHE A 59 1.41 3.75 1.50
C PHE A 59 2.82 3.79 0.95
N ARG A 60 3.81 3.86 1.83
CA ARG A 60 5.24 3.76 1.50
C ARG A 60 5.74 2.34 1.73
N LEU A 61 6.54 1.86 0.79
CA LEU A 61 7.10 0.52 0.78
C LEU A 61 8.62 0.56 0.99
N ASP A 62 9.20 -0.54 1.47
CA ASP A 62 10.64 -0.65 1.74
C ASP A 62 11.49 -0.82 0.47
N LYS A 63 10.85 -1.13 -0.66
CA LYS A 63 11.47 -1.36 -1.96
C LYS A 63 10.50 -1.06 -3.10
N ILE A 64 11.07 -0.93 -4.30
CA ILE A 64 10.34 -0.72 -5.55
C ILE A 64 9.61 -2.00 -5.97
N MET A 65 8.35 -1.85 -6.39
CA MET A 65 7.55 -2.88 -7.06
C MET A 65 7.76 -2.83 -8.58
N LEU A 66 7.65 -3.99 -9.23
CA LEU A 66 7.69 -4.19 -10.68
C LEU A 66 6.59 -5.14 -11.14
#